data_AF-A0A3D2K2E3-F1
#
_entry.id   AF-A0A3D2K2E3-F1
#
_cell.length_a   1.000
_cell.length_b   1.000
_cell.length_c   1.000
_cell.angle_alpha   90.00
_cell.angle_beta   90.00
_cell.angle_gamma   90.00
#
_symmetry.space_group_name_H-M   'P 1'
#
loop_
_entity.id
_entity.type
_entity.pdbx_description
1 polymer ?
#
loop_
_entity_poly.entity_id
_entity_poly.type
_entity_poly.pdbx_seq_one_letter_code
_entity_poly.pdbx_strand_id
1 'polypeptide(L)'
;NDWAPGTGASYTAFRNTVDAGLAALQSAGYTTEIVGMLWHQGESDAIEGQQANYQSNLTAFIADVRTRYGASLPFLIGEIRRSNGAAFVTVADAQIAVAAADENASFVPASDLTFSDIYHFDAPGTIALGERFATAYTDLTADLTAPMINNLSPTDGSSNVPLASDLVITFDEDIAIGTGNITIKNLDTPSESTIPVGDAQVTVSGAVLTINPSSNLDPDSNYAVQIATTAITDLSGNPFAGISNDTTWNFITADEPLRIMCLGDSITVGYTDNPGWTNHPFKFGYRSGLYTRLTNASYNFLFVGASTEPWTGISGDPTHGGTYTPAFDLRDFGQDNHRGYGGAGIWGNVNGWI
;
A
#
# COMPACT_ATOMS: atom_id res chain seq x y z
N ASN A 1 -9.75 24.17 -46.90
CA ASN A 1 -9.54 23.33 -45.70
C ASN A 1 -8.62 24.10 -44.76
N ASP A 2 -9.19 25.00 -43.97
CA ASP A 2 -8.42 25.96 -43.16
C ASP A 2 -7.81 25.34 -41.90
N TRP A 3 -8.26 24.14 -41.55
CA TRP A 3 -7.78 23.34 -40.43
C TRP A 3 -6.83 22.21 -40.85
N ALA A 4 -6.49 22.13 -42.14
CA ALA A 4 -5.53 21.15 -42.65
C ALA A 4 -4.17 21.29 -41.94
N PRO A 5 -3.61 20.21 -41.35
CA PRO A 5 -2.28 20.22 -40.79
C PRO A 5 -1.22 20.78 -41.75
N GLY A 6 -0.39 21.69 -41.24
CA GLY A 6 0.76 22.28 -41.97
C GLY A 6 0.44 23.31 -43.05
N THR A 7 -0.81 23.38 -43.56
CA THR A 7 -1.16 24.28 -44.69
C THR A 7 -2.38 25.17 -44.41
N GLY A 8 -3.22 24.80 -43.46
CA GLY A 8 -4.41 25.56 -43.08
C GLY A 8 -4.09 26.85 -42.32
N ALA A 9 -4.77 27.94 -42.68
CA ALA A 9 -4.59 29.23 -42.04
C ALA A 9 -5.07 29.22 -40.56
N SER A 10 -6.25 28.65 -40.30
CA SER A 10 -6.79 28.49 -38.95
C SER A 10 -5.94 27.54 -38.11
N TYR A 11 -5.47 26.44 -38.70
CA TYR A 11 -4.54 25.52 -38.04
C TYR A 11 -3.24 26.24 -37.61
N THR A 12 -2.68 27.05 -38.50
CA THR A 12 -1.46 27.84 -38.21
C THR A 12 -1.70 28.85 -37.09
N ALA A 13 -2.83 29.56 -37.12
CA ALA A 13 -3.20 30.52 -36.08
C ALA A 13 -3.42 29.83 -34.71
N PHE A 14 -4.09 28.68 -34.69
CA PHE A 14 -4.25 27.85 -33.50
C PHE A 14 -2.91 27.50 -32.88
N ARG A 15 -1.98 26.93 -33.66
CA ARG A 15 -0.66 26.55 -33.15
C ARG A 15 0.11 27.72 -32.57
N ASN A 16 0.16 28.84 -33.30
CA ASN A 16 0.86 30.04 -32.83
C ASN A 16 0.26 30.58 -31.52
N THR A 17 -1.06 30.49 -31.35
CA THR A 17 -1.76 30.93 -30.14
C THR A 17 -1.41 30.04 -28.95
N VAL A 18 -1.43 28.71 -29.13
CA VAL A 18 -1.07 27.75 -28.07
C VAL A 18 0.40 27.92 -27.67
N ASP A 19 1.31 27.95 -28.64
CA ASP A 19 2.76 28.10 -28.38
C ASP A 19 3.05 29.41 -27.62
N ALA A 20 2.45 30.53 -28.04
CA ALA A 20 2.63 31.81 -27.38
C ALA A 20 2.04 31.83 -25.96
N GLY A 21 0.86 31.23 -25.75
CA GLY A 21 0.21 31.14 -24.46
C GLY A 21 1.02 30.31 -23.45
N LEU A 22 1.49 29.13 -23.87
CA LEU A 22 2.35 28.27 -23.05
C LEU A 22 3.65 28.97 -22.67
N ALA A 23 4.31 29.64 -23.62
CA ALA A 23 5.54 30.39 -23.35
C ALA A 23 5.30 31.53 -22.34
N ALA A 24 4.16 32.22 -22.43
CA ALA A 24 3.81 33.29 -21.49
C ALA A 24 3.58 32.76 -20.07
N LEU A 25 2.83 31.66 -19.93
CA LEU A 25 2.58 31.01 -18.63
C LEU A 25 3.87 30.49 -17.99
N GLN A 26 4.73 29.84 -18.77
CA GLN A 26 6.03 29.35 -18.29
C GLN A 26 6.94 30.50 -17.86
N SER A 27 6.97 31.60 -18.63
CA SER A 27 7.71 32.81 -18.26
C SER A 27 7.22 33.46 -16.96
N ALA A 28 5.94 33.27 -16.62
CA ALA A 28 5.35 33.70 -15.37
C ALA A 28 5.58 32.71 -14.20
N GLY A 29 6.31 31.61 -14.42
CA GLY A 29 6.67 30.63 -13.40
C GLY A 29 5.63 29.52 -13.18
N TYR A 30 4.64 29.39 -14.06
CA TYR A 30 3.67 28.30 -14.00
C TYR A 30 4.17 27.04 -14.70
N THR A 31 3.94 25.88 -14.10
CA THR A 31 3.96 24.60 -14.80
C THR A 31 2.67 24.45 -15.59
N THR A 32 2.78 24.10 -16.87
CA THR A 32 1.65 24.02 -17.79
C THR A 32 1.54 22.66 -18.42
N GLU A 33 0.32 22.17 -18.53
CA GLU A 33 -0.01 20.94 -19.25
C GLU A 33 -1.24 21.20 -20.14
N ILE A 34 -1.23 20.65 -21.35
CA ILE A 34 -2.41 20.63 -22.23
C ILE A 34 -3.16 19.34 -21.91
N VAL A 35 -4.31 19.48 -21.25
CA VAL A 35 -5.06 18.33 -20.71
C VAL A 35 -6.15 17.81 -21.65
N GLY A 36 -6.54 18.58 -22.67
CA GLY A 36 -7.53 18.15 -23.65
C GLY A 36 -7.80 19.22 -24.72
N MET A 37 -8.59 18.84 -25.72
CA MET A 37 -9.06 19.72 -26.78
C MET A 37 -10.58 19.71 -26.86
N LEU A 38 -11.19 20.90 -26.83
CA LEU A 38 -12.60 21.09 -27.15
C LEU A 38 -12.69 21.50 -28.63
N TRP A 39 -13.37 20.69 -29.43
CA TRP A 39 -13.57 20.94 -30.86
C TRP A 39 -15.06 21.13 -31.15
N HIS A 40 -15.41 22.27 -31.74
CA HIS A 40 -16.77 22.55 -32.20
C HIS A 40 -16.72 23.32 -33.51
N GLN A 41 -16.89 22.61 -34.62
CA GLN A 41 -16.89 23.14 -35.97
C GLN A 41 -17.55 22.12 -36.90
N GLY A 42 -18.09 22.59 -38.03
CA GLY A 42 -18.54 21.74 -39.14
C GLY A 42 -19.59 22.40 -40.02
N GLU A 43 -20.14 23.53 -39.59
CA GLU A 43 -21.16 24.29 -40.31
C GLU A 43 -20.67 24.71 -41.69
N SER A 44 -19.45 25.25 -41.79
CA SER A 44 -18.85 25.63 -43.07
C SER A 44 -18.67 24.44 -44.00
N ASP A 45 -18.26 23.27 -43.50
CA ASP A 45 -18.13 22.07 -44.32
C ASP A 45 -19.48 21.61 -44.89
N ALA A 46 -20.56 21.75 -44.14
CA ALA A 46 -21.90 21.47 -44.64
C ALA A 46 -22.38 22.51 -45.68
N ILE A 47 -22.05 23.78 -45.48
CA ILE A 47 -22.42 24.89 -46.40
C ILE A 47 -21.63 24.81 -47.71
N GLU A 48 -20.35 24.47 -47.65
CA GLU A 48 -19.41 24.47 -48.77
C GLU A 48 -19.35 23.14 -49.52
N GLY A 49 -20.20 22.17 -49.16
CA GLY A 49 -20.27 20.87 -49.83
C GLY A 49 -19.10 19.93 -49.50
N GLN A 50 -18.42 20.15 -48.38
CA GLN A 50 -17.27 19.36 -47.91
C GLN A 50 -17.63 18.25 -46.93
N GLN A 51 -18.92 18.06 -46.59
CA GLN A 51 -19.38 17.07 -45.61
C GLN A 51 -18.86 15.64 -45.86
N ALA A 52 -18.65 15.25 -47.14
CA ALA A 52 -18.11 13.93 -47.49
C ALA A 52 -16.63 13.73 -47.08
N ASN A 53 -15.88 14.83 -46.92
CA ASN A 53 -14.47 14.83 -46.52
C ASN A 53 -14.28 15.07 -45.02
N TYR A 54 -15.35 15.43 -44.29
CA TYR A 54 -15.25 15.89 -42.91
C TYR A 54 -14.63 14.84 -41.97
N GLN A 55 -15.08 13.58 -42.07
CA GLN A 55 -14.58 12.49 -41.22
C GLN A 55 -13.06 12.31 -41.36
N SER A 56 -12.56 12.16 -42.59
CA SER A 56 -11.12 11.96 -42.84
C SER A 56 -10.29 13.17 -42.45
N ASN A 57 -10.80 14.39 -42.71
CA ASN A 57 -10.13 15.62 -42.32
C ASN A 57 -10.03 15.75 -40.79
N LEU A 58 -11.11 15.49 -40.05
CA LEU A 58 -11.12 15.58 -38.59
C LEU A 58 -10.21 14.52 -37.97
N THR A 59 -10.24 13.28 -38.46
CA THR A 59 -9.32 12.22 -38.00
C THR A 59 -7.85 12.63 -38.22
N ALA A 60 -7.51 13.18 -39.38
CA ALA A 60 -6.15 13.64 -39.66
C ALA A 60 -5.74 14.83 -38.77
N PHE A 61 -6.66 15.75 -38.50
CA PHE A 61 -6.43 16.87 -37.59
C PHE A 61 -6.15 16.39 -36.16
N ILE A 62 -6.98 15.50 -35.61
CA ILE A 62 -6.81 14.92 -34.26
C ILE A 62 -5.44 14.23 -34.15
N ALA A 63 -5.10 13.39 -35.14
CA ALA A 63 -3.82 12.69 -35.16
C ALA A 63 -2.63 13.67 -35.12
N ASP A 64 -2.65 14.72 -35.93
CA ASP A 64 -1.58 15.72 -35.98
C ASP A 64 -1.46 16.51 -34.67
N VAL A 65 -2.59 16.94 -34.08
CA VAL A 65 -2.61 17.61 -32.76
C VAL A 65 -1.99 16.70 -31.69
N ARG A 66 -2.33 15.41 -31.69
CA ARG A 66 -1.77 14.43 -30.74
C ARG A 66 -0.29 14.16 -30.93
N THR A 67 0.25 14.25 -32.15
CA THR A 67 1.71 14.17 -32.34
C THR A 67 2.47 15.27 -31.60
N ARG A 68 1.81 16.40 -31.33
CA ARG A 68 2.43 17.58 -30.72
C ARG A 68 2.18 17.66 -29.22
N TYR A 69 0.98 17.32 -28.77
CA TYR A 69 0.54 17.57 -27.39
C TYR A 69 0.29 16.31 -26.56
N GLY A 70 0.39 15.12 -27.16
CA GLY A 70 0.27 13.84 -26.44
C GLY A 70 -0.57 12.82 -27.22
N ALA A 71 -0.07 11.58 -27.31
CA ALA A 71 -0.73 10.52 -28.08
C ALA A 71 -2.12 10.15 -27.54
N SER A 72 -2.36 10.34 -26.24
CA SER A 72 -3.62 10.06 -25.56
C SER A 72 -4.42 11.33 -25.24
N LEU A 73 -4.10 12.48 -25.86
CA LEU A 73 -4.79 13.74 -25.55
C LEU A 73 -6.32 13.59 -25.76
N PRO A 74 -7.14 13.84 -24.71
CA PRO A 74 -8.59 13.81 -24.80
C PRO A 74 -9.11 14.80 -25.84
N PHE A 75 -10.00 14.35 -26.72
CA PHE A 75 -10.63 15.16 -27.76
C PHE A 75 -12.16 15.13 -27.63
N LEU A 76 -12.76 16.26 -27.29
CA LEU A 76 -14.20 16.37 -27.13
C LEU A 76 -14.79 17.07 -28.35
N ILE A 77 -15.69 16.39 -29.05
CA ILE A 77 -16.21 16.79 -30.36
C ILE A 77 -17.66 17.20 -30.19
N GLY A 78 -17.93 18.50 -30.24
CA GLY A 78 -19.27 19.07 -30.13
C GLY A 78 -20.08 18.92 -31.40
N GLU A 79 -21.34 18.52 -31.24
CA GLU A 79 -22.30 18.33 -32.31
C GLU A 79 -22.70 19.64 -32.99
N ILE A 80 -22.60 19.72 -34.32
CA ILE A 80 -23.23 20.83 -35.05
C ILE A 80 -24.75 20.62 -35.19
N ARG A 81 -25.50 21.70 -35.39
CA ARG A 81 -26.95 21.66 -35.48
C ARG A 81 -27.48 20.84 -36.67
N ARG A 82 -27.93 19.62 -36.41
CA ARG A 82 -28.50 18.67 -37.41
C ARG A 82 -29.72 19.21 -38.15
N SER A 83 -30.55 20.00 -37.48
CA SER A 83 -31.81 20.53 -38.05
C SER A 83 -31.62 21.52 -39.20
N ASN A 84 -30.38 21.90 -39.51
CA ASN A 84 -30.05 22.80 -40.63
C ASN A 84 -30.04 22.13 -42.01
N GLY A 85 -30.08 20.79 -42.08
CA GLY A 85 -30.29 20.07 -43.35
C GLY A 85 -29.43 18.81 -43.51
N ALA A 86 -29.60 18.13 -44.65
CA ALA A 86 -28.98 16.82 -44.90
C ALA A 86 -27.44 16.84 -44.86
N ALA A 87 -26.81 17.94 -45.32
CA ALA A 87 -25.35 18.09 -45.24
C ALA A 87 -24.87 18.22 -43.78
N PHE A 88 -25.61 18.96 -42.93
CA PHE A 88 -25.31 19.08 -41.49
C PHE A 88 -25.47 17.75 -40.77
N VAL A 89 -26.51 16.98 -41.12
CA VAL A 89 -26.67 15.60 -40.63
C VAL A 89 -25.46 14.75 -40.98
N THR A 90 -24.96 14.84 -42.22
CA THR A 90 -23.78 14.08 -42.66
C THR A 90 -22.52 14.45 -41.87
N VAL A 91 -22.30 15.74 -41.58
CA VAL A 91 -21.18 16.18 -40.74
C VAL A 91 -21.34 15.71 -39.29
N ALA A 92 -22.53 15.84 -38.70
CA ALA A 92 -22.78 15.37 -37.34
C ALA A 92 -22.60 13.84 -37.21
N ASP A 93 -23.03 13.07 -38.22
CA ASP A 93 -22.79 11.63 -38.26
C ASP A 93 -21.29 11.30 -38.38
N ALA A 94 -20.52 12.09 -39.12
CA ALA A 94 -19.07 11.99 -39.17
C ALA A 94 -18.42 12.34 -37.82
N GLN A 95 -18.90 13.37 -37.10
CA GLN A 95 -18.43 13.71 -35.75
C GLN A 95 -18.62 12.54 -34.77
N ILE A 96 -19.81 11.92 -34.80
CA ILE A 96 -20.12 10.72 -34.01
C ILE A 96 -19.18 9.57 -34.40
N ALA A 97 -19.00 9.33 -35.70
CA ALA A 97 -18.16 8.24 -36.19
C ALA A 97 -16.67 8.41 -35.81
N VAL A 98 -16.15 9.64 -35.83
CA VAL A 98 -14.77 9.92 -35.37
C VAL A 98 -14.64 9.65 -33.88
N ALA A 99 -15.55 10.18 -33.06
CA ALA A 99 -15.51 9.97 -31.61
C ALA A 99 -15.60 8.48 -31.25
N ALA A 100 -16.49 7.73 -31.90
CA ALA A 100 -16.68 6.31 -31.63
C ALA A 100 -15.49 5.42 -32.06
N ALA A 101 -14.64 5.90 -32.97
CA ALA A 101 -13.50 5.15 -33.48
C ALA A 101 -12.21 5.36 -32.67
N ASP A 102 -12.24 6.21 -31.64
CA ASP A 102 -11.06 6.70 -30.93
C ASP A 102 -11.31 6.71 -29.42
N GLU A 103 -10.63 5.83 -28.68
CA GLU A 103 -10.82 5.66 -27.24
C GLU A 103 -10.51 6.92 -26.41
N ASN A 104 -9.74 7.86 -26.97
CA ASN A 104 -9.40 9.13 -26.33
C ASN A 104 -10.24 10.29 -26.90
N ALA A 105 -11.38 10.00 -27.54
CA ALA A 105 -12.31 11.01 -28.02
C ALA A 105 -13.74 10.75 -27.53
N SER A 106 -14.52 11.83 -27.37
CA SER A 106 -15.91 11.75 -26.96
C SER A 106 -16.78 12.73 -27.75
N PHE A 107 -18.00 12.31 -28.09
CA PHE A 107 -18.97 13.13 -28.79
C PHE A 107 -19.87 13.85 -27.79
N VAL A 108 -20.05 15.16 -27.98
CA VAL A 108 -20.83 16.02 -27.09
C VAL A 108 -22.09 16.49 -27.82
N PRO A 109 -23.27 15.93 -27.52
CA PRO A 109 -24.51 16.27 -28.20
C PRO A 109 -24.96 17.70 -27.87
N ALA A 110 -25.56 18.37 -28.86
CA ALA A 110 -25.99 19.76 -28.82
C ALA A 110 -27.32 20.01 -29.58
N SER A 111 -27.92 18.99 -30.19
CA SER A 111 -29.14 19.11 -31.00
C SER A 111 -30.36 19.68 -30.25
N ASP A 112 -30.42 19.54 -28.93
CA ASP A 112 -31.50 20.02 -28.06
C ASP A 112 -31.26 21.40 -27.44
N LEU A 113 -30.12 22.03 -27.72
CA LEU A 113 -29.76 23.32 -27.17
C LEU A 113 -30.47 24.48 -27.87
N THR A 114 -30.41 25.66 -27.26
CA THR A 114 -31.05 26.88 -27.75
C THR A 114 -30.09 27.72 -28.60
N PHE A 115 -30.64 28.41 -29.60
CA PHE A 115 -29.90 29.12 -30.64
C PHE A 115 -30.44 30.53 -30.85
N SER A 116 -29.55 31.50 -31.06
CA SER A 116 -29.93 32.87 -31.41
C SER A 116 -30.29 33.04 -32.88
N ASP A 117 -29.69 32.22 -33.75
CA ASP A 117 -30.01 32.12 -35.16
C ASP A 117 -29.88 30.68 -35.67
N ILE A 118 -29.69 30.46 -36.97
CA ILE A 118 -29.56 29.10 -37.50
C ILE A 118 -28.18 28.48 -37.25
N TYR A 119 -27.15 29.27 -36.94
CA TYR A 119 -25.76 28.82 -36.79
C TYR A 119 -25.21 28.96 -35.36
N HIS A 120 -25.70 29.93 -34.59
CA HIS A 120 -25.09 30.32 -33.32
C HIS A 120 -25.98 29.94 -32.14
N PHE A 121 -25.38 29.28 -31.14
CA PHE A 121 -26.01 29.08 -29.83
C PHE A 121 -26.29 30.43 -29.19
N ASP A 122 -27.40 30.51 -28.44
CA ASP A 122 -27.59 31.64 -27.53
C ASP A 122 -26.77 31.42 -26.23
N ALA A 123 -26.85 32.38 -25.31
CA ALA A 123 -26.09 32.30 -24.06
C ALA A 123 -26.44 31.06 -23.22
N PRO A 124 -27.73 30.71 -22.99
CA PRO A 124 -28.10 29.45 -22.34
C PRO A 124 -27.55 28.21 -23.05
N GLY A 125 -27.64 28.14 -24.37
CA GLY A 125 -27.13 27.02 -25.16
C GLY A 125 -25.61 26.87 -25.03
N THR A 126 -24.86 27.97 -25.04
CA THR A 126 -23.40 27.95 -24.87
C THR A 126 -22.99 27.45 -23.48
N ILE A 127 -23.69 27.88 -22.42
CA ILE A 127 -23.44 27.42 -21.05
C ILE A 127 -23.69 25.91 -20.95
N ALA A 128 -24.84 25.44 -21.42
CA ALA A 128 -25.19 24.03 -21.40
C ALA A 128 -24.20 23.17 -22.20
N LEU A 129 -23.72 23.66 -23.35
CA LEU A 129 -22.68 22.97 -24.12
C LEU A 129 -21.35 22.89 -23.36
N GLY A 130 -20.94 23.96 -22.68
CA GLY A 130 -19.75 23.98 -21.84
C GLY A 130 -19.82 22.99 -20.67
N GLU A 131 -20.97 22.91 -20.00
CA GLU A 131 -21.21 21.91 -18.96
C GLU A 131 -21.10 20.48 -19.51
N ARG A 132 -21.68 20.23 -20.69
CA ARG A 132 -21.58 18.91 -21.34
C ARG A 132 -20.16 18.56 -21.76
N PHE A 133 -19.37 19.53 -22.23
CA PHE A 133 -17.94 19.33 -22.47
C PHE A 133 -17.20 18.97 -21.19
N ALA A 134 -17.48 19.64 -20.07
CA ALA A 134 -16.86 19.32 -18.78
C ALA A 134 -17.22 17.91 -18.29
N THR A 135 -18.49 17.50 -18.41
CA THR A 135 -18.93 16.13 -18.10
C THR A 135 -18.23 15.11 -19.00
N ALA A 136 -18.25 15.32 -20.32
CA ALA A 136 -17.62 14.40 -21.27
C ALA A 136 -16.11 14.28 -21.06
N TYR A 137 -15.44 15.36 -20.65
CA TYR A 137 -14.03 15.33 -20.27
C TYR A 137 -13.82 14.41 -19.06
N THR A 138 -14.59 14.66 -18.00
CA THR A 138 -14.49 13.94 -16.73
C THR A 138 -14.75 12.44 -16.93
N ASP A 139 -15.77 12.09 -17.71
CA ASP A 139 -16.10 10.69 -18.01
C ASP A 139 -15.00 10.01 -18.85
N LEU A 140 -14.42 10.72 -19.82
CA LEU A 140 -13.38 10.20 -20.71
C LEU A 140 -12.04 10.00 -19.99
N THR A 141 -11.73 10.85 -19.01
CA THR A 141 -10.48 10.78 -18.23
C THR A 141 -10.66 10.14 -16.86
N ALA A 142 -11.83 9.55 -16.59
CA ALA A 142 -12.08 8.89 -15.33
C ALA A 142 -11.13 7.69 -15.20
N ASP A 143 -10.40 7.65 -14.09
CA ASP A 143 -9.69 6.46 -13.67
C ASP A 143 -10.71 5.45 -13.13
N LEU A 144 -10.74 4.27 -13.74
CA LEU A 144 -11.64 3.16 -13.43
C LEU A 144 -10.88 1.90 -13.00
N THR A 145 -9.55 2.01 -12.88
CA THR A 145 -8.72 0.88 -12.47
C THR A 145 -8.71 0.79 -10.95
N ALA A 146 -9.02 -0.39 -10.43
CA ALA A 146 -8.95 -0.62 -8.99
C ALA A 146 -7.51 -0.93 -8.58
N PRO A 147 -7.09 -0.53 -7.37
CA PRO A 147 -5.75 -0.80 -6.88
C PRO A 147 -5.52 -2.30 -6.74
N MET A 148 -4.32 -2.75 -7.10
CA MET A 148 -3.89 -4.16 -7.01
C MET A 148 -2.73 -4.34 -6.04
N ILE A 149 -2.65 -5.52 -5.42
CA ILE A 149 -1.55 -5.85 -4.51
C ILE A 149 -0.27 -6.06 -5.31
N ASN A 150 0.75 -5.26 -5.02
CA ASN A 150 2.11 -5.46 -5.50
C ASN A 150 2.94 -6.34 -4.57
N ASN A 151 2.85 -6.11 -3.25
CA ASN A 151 3.63 -6.85 -2.27
C ASN A 151 2.93 -6.95 -0.91
N LEU A 152 3.25 -8.02 -0.19
CA LEU A 152 2.76 -8.30 1.17
C LEU A 152 3.95 -8.49 2.12
N SER A 153 3.83 -7.96 3.34
CA SER A 153 4.76 -8.20 4.44
C SER A 153 3.97 -8.44 5.73
N PRO A 154 4.04 -9.63 6.35
CA PRO A 154 4.79 -10.80 5.91
C PRO A 154 4.37 -11.27 4.52
N THR A 155 5.30 -11.83 3.75
CA THR A 155 4.96 -12.42 2.45
C THR A 155 4.02 -13.60 2.66
N ASP A 156 3.16 -13.86 1.68
CA ASP A 156 2.28 -15.03 1.72
C ASP A 156 3.07 -16.34 1.91
N GLY A 157 2.56 -17.22 2.77
CA GLY A 157 3.18 -18.50 3.15
C GLY A 157 4.45 -18.37 3.98
N SER A 158 4.80 -17.18 4.49
CA SER A 158 5.98 -17.01 5.35
C SER A 158 5.82 -17.73 6.69
N SER A 159 6.95 -18.06 7.31
CA SER A 159 7.01 -18.69 8.64
C SER A 159 7.92 -17.89 9.57
N ASN A 160 7.80 -18.14 10.87
CA ASN A 160 8.55 -17.45 11.92
C ASN A 160 8.33 -15.92 11.92
N VAL A 161 7.11 -15.48 11.62
CA VAL A 161 6.73 -14.07 11.69
C VAL A 161 6.72 -13.61 13.16
N PRO A 162 7.44 -12.53 13.54
CA PRO A 162 7.40 -12.03 14.90
C PRO A 162 5.96 -11.70 15.37
N LEU A 163 5.64 -11.99 16.63
CA LEU A 163 4.28 -11.87 17.17
C LEU A 163 3.71 -10.43 17.15
N ALA A 164 4.61 -9.44 17.18
CA ALA A 164 4.28 -8.01 17.17
C ALA A 164 4.54 -7.36 15.80
N SER A 165 4.54 -8.15 14.72
CA SER A 165 4.79 -7.63 13.37
C SER A 165 3.61 -6.79 12.89
N ASP A 166 3.91 -5.67 12.26
CA ASP A 166 2.96 -4.98 11.38
C ASP A 166 2.65 -5.85 10.16
N LEU A 167 1.41 -5.79 9.70
CA LEU A 167 0.96 -6.40 8.46
C LEU A 167 0.83 -5.29 7.42
N VAL A 168 1.63 -5.36 6.36
CA VAL A 168 1.82 -4.29 5.39
C VAL A 168 1.49 -4.79 3.99
N ILE A 169 0.71 -3.99 3.26
CA ILE A 169 0.41 -4.19 1.84
C ILE A 169 0.95 -3.00 1.08
N THR A 170 1.64 -3.25 -0.03
CA THR A 170 1.98 -2.23 -1.02
C THR A 170 1.14 -2.46 -2.26
N PHE A 171 0.40 -1.43 -2.70
CA PHE A 171 -0.40 -1.43 -3.91
C PHE A 171 0.43 -0.90 -5.11
N ASP A 172 -0.14 -0.96 -6.31
CA ASP A 172 0.41 -0.40 -7.54
C ASP A 172 0.10 1.07 -7.79
N GLU A 173 -0.78 1.63 -6.97
CA GLU A 173 -1.16 3.04 -6.98
C GLU A 173 -1.45 3.55 -5.57
N ASP A 174 -1.57 4.87 -5.44
CA ASP A 174 -1.90 5.52 -4.18
C ASP A 174 -3.33 5.16 -3.74
N ILE A 175 -3.48 4.84 -2.46
CA ILE A 175 -4.74 4.36 -1.89
C ILE A 175 -5.34 5.35 -0.89
N ALA A 176 -6.62 5.15 -0.62
CA ALA A 176 -7.37 5.79 0.44
C ALA A 176 -8.13 4.77 1.30
N ILE A 177 -8.43 5.17 2.54
CA ILE A 177 -9.29 4.40 3.44
C ILE A 177 -10.73 4.51 2.96
N GLY A 178 -11.36 3.36 2.72
CA GLY A 178 -12.77 3.25 2.39
C GLY A 178 -13.61 2.94 3.64
N THR A 179 -14.47 1.93 3.54
CA THR A 179 -15.36 1.48 4.62
C THR A 179 -15.37 -0.03 4.76
N GLY A 180 -15.53 -0.52 5.98
CA GLY A 180 -15.53 -1.96 6.28
C GLY A 180 -14.42 -2.34 7.24
N ASN A 181 -14.06 -3.62 7.22
CA ASN A 181 -13.16 -4.20 8.20
C ASN A 181 -12.03 -5.00 7.55
N ILE A 182 -10.96 -5.15 8.31
CA ILE A 182 -9.87 -6.09 8.10
C ILE A 182 -10.00 -7.16 9.19
N THR A 183 -9.97 -8.43 8.82
CA THR A 183 -10.06 -9.54 9.76
C THR A 183 -8.76 -10.33 9.76
N ILE A 184 -8.15 -10.47 10.93
CA ILE A 184 -6.98 -11.31 11.17
C ILE A 184 -7.47 -12.58 11.86
N LYS A 185 -7.44 -13.69 11.15
CA LYS A 185 -8.05 -14.95 11.58
C LYS A 185 -6.97 -15.96 11.93
N ASN A 186 -7.00 -16.48 13.15
CA ASN A 186 -6.22 -17.65 13.52
C ASN A 186 -6.90 -18.88 12.88
N LEU A 187 -6.13 -19.70 12.17
CA LEU A 187 -6.63 -20.89 11.45
C LEU A 187 -6.52 -22.17 12.29
N ASP A 188 -5.76 -22.14 13.39
CA ASP A 188 -5.59 -23.26 14.30
C ASP A 188 -6.58 -23.22 15.47
N THR A 189 -7.11 -22.03 15.77
CA THR A 189 -8.11 -21.80 16.84
C THR A 189 -9.29 -20.98 16.28
N PRO A 190 -10.49 -20.99 16.91
CA PRO A 190 -11.61 -20.17 16.46
C PRO A 190 -11.46 -18.67 16.79
N SER A 191 -10.23 -18.17 16.97
CA SER A 191 -9.94 -16.78 17.35
C SER A 191 -9.78 -15.90 16.11
N GLU A 192 -10.42 -14.73 16.11
CA GLU A 192 -10.25 -13.73 15.06
C GLU A 192 -10.30 -12.30 15.65
N SER A 193 -9.54 -11.40 15.05
CA SER A 193 -9.56 -9.97 15.34
C SER A 193 -10.15 -9.23 14.15
N THR A 194 -11.21 -8.45 14.37
CA THR A 194 -11.82 -7.60 13.36
C THR A 194 -11.49 -6.14 13.65
N ILE A 195 -10.80 -5.49 12.73
CA ILE A 195 -10.31 -4.12 12.84
C ILE A 195 -11.04 -3.26 11.79
N PRO A 196 -11.88 -2.29 12.19
CA PRO A 196 -12.44 -1.32 11.26
C PRO A 196 -11.32 -0.53 10.58
N VAL A 197 -11.44 -0.25 9.27
CA VAL A 197 -10.38 0.48 8.54
C VAL A 197 -10.16 1.93 9.00
N GLY A 198 -11.11 2.50 9.75
CA GLY A 198 -10.96 3.80 10.40
C GLY A 198 -10.31 3.77 11.78
N ASP A 199 -9.90 2.60 12.27
CA ASP A 199 -9.22 2.43 13.56
C ASP A 199 -7.75 2.91 13.48
N ALA A 200 -7.19 3.36 14.60
CA ALA A 200 -5.80 3.83 14.68
C ALA A 200 -4.76 2.74 14.38
N GLN A 201 -5.15 1.46 14.45
CA GLN A 201 -4.34 0.31 14.03
C GLN A 201 -4.10 0.29 12.52
N VAL A 202 -4.88 1.03 11.72
CA VAL A 202 -4.79 1.05 10.26
C VAL A 202 -4.31 2.41 9.79
N THR A 203 -3.23 2.44 9.00
CA THR A 203 -2.67 3.67 8.45
C THR A 203 -2.36 3.51 6.97
N VAL A 204 -2.43 4.61 6.23
CA VAL A 204 -2.15 4.69 4.80
C VAL A 204 -1.14 5.80 4.54
N SER A 205 -0.15 5.51 3.71
CA SER A 205 0.85 6.46 3.23
C SER A 205 1.17 6.19 1.76
N GLY A 206 0.60 6.98 0.85
CA GLY A 206 0.65 6.70 -0.59
C GLY A 206 0.04 5.34 -0.91
N ALA A 207 0.77 4.50 -1.64
CA ALA A 207 0.37 3.13 -1.98
C ALA A 207 0.52 2.10 -0.83
N VAL A 208 0.90 2.50 0.38
CA VAL A 208 1.20 1.56 1.47
C VAL A 208 0.11 1.57 2.53
N LEU A 209 -0.51 0.41 2.76
CA LEU A 209 -1.40 0.12 3.88
C LEU A 209 -0.59 -0.58 4.99
N THR A 210 -0.66 -0.07 6.21
CA THR A 210 -0.06 -0.69 7.39
C THR A 210 -1.14 -0.98 8.43
N ILE A 211 -1.19 -2.23 8.88
CA ILE A 211 -2.07 -2.73 9.93
C ILE A 211 -1.19 -3.14 11.11
N ASN A 212 -1.32 -2.47 12.23
CA ASN A 212 -0.59 -2.75 13.47
C ASN A 212 -1.60 -3.23 14.53
N PRO A 213 -1.78 -4.55 14.71
CA PRO A 213 -2.71 -5.08 15.71
C PRO A 213 -2.34 -4.62 17.13
N SER A 214 -3.33 -4.21 17.92
CA SER A 214 -3.10 -3.68 19.27
C SER A 214 -2.56 -4.70 20.27
N SER A 215 -2.67 -5.99 19.94
CA SER A 215 -2.21 -7.12 20.73
C SER A 215 -1.34 -8.01 19.86
N ASN A 216 -0.31 -8.60 20.47
CA ASN A 216 0.51 -9.62 19.81
C ASN A 216 -0.36 -10.79 19.34
N LEU A 217 0.02 -11.35 18.19
CA LEU A 217 -0.55 -12.59 17.67
C LEU A 217 -0.13 -13.79 18.53
N ASP A 218 -0.90 -14.88 18.46
CA ASP A 218 -0.60 -16.12 19.16
C ASP A 218 0.68 -16.76 18.58
N PRO A 219 1.54 -17.36 19.41
CA PRO A 219 2.74 -18.04 18.94
C PRO A 219 2.43 -19.33 18.19
N ASP A 220 3.36 -19.74 17.31
CA ASP A 220 3.32 -20.98 16.52
C ASP A 220 1.94 -21.26 15.90
N SER A 221 1.34 -20.22 15.31
CA SER A 221 -0.03 -20.24 14.81
C SER A 221 -0.11 -19.79 13.35
N ASN A 222 -0.98 -20.46 12.60
CA ASN A 222 -1.33 -20.12 11.22
C ASN A 222 -2.36 -18.99 11.22
N TYR A 223 -2.08 -17.91 10.50
CA TYR A 223 -2.98 -16.77 10.35
C TYR A 223 -3.32 -16.53 8.88
N ALA A 224 -4.55 -16.06 8.65
CA ALA A 224 -4.96 -15.45 7.39
C ALA A 224 -5.47 -14.03 7.61
N VAL A 225 -5.23 -13.15 6.64
CA VAL A 225 -5.72 -11.78 6.65
C VAL A 225 -6.76 -11.60 5.55
N GLN A 226 -7.96 -11.20 5.95
CA GLN A 226 -9.08 -10.89 5.07
C GLN A 226 -9.35 -9.38 5.08
N ILE A 227 -9.74 -8.84 3.94
CA ILE A 227 -9.98 -7.41 3.73
C ILE A 227 -11.28 -7.27 2.96
N ALA A 228 -12.24 -6.54 3.53
CA ALA A 228 -13.52 -6.31 2.85
C ALA A 228 -13.32 -5.56 1.51
N THR A 229 -14.16 -5.84 0.52
CA THR A 229 -14.05 -5.29 -0.85
C THR A 229 -14.28 -3.78 -0.94
N THR A 230 -14.64 -3.11 0.16
CA THR A 230 -14.83 -1.66 0.23
C THR A 230 -13.84 -1.00 1.19
N ALA A 231 -12.99 -1.80 1.84
CA ALA A 231 -12.10 -1.38 2.92
C ALA A 231 -11.06 -0.36 2.44
N ILE A 232 -10.57 -0.54 1.20
CA ILE A 232 -9.53 0.26 0.56
C ILE A 232 -10.04 0.67 -0.82
N THR A 233 -9.76 1.92 -1.20
CA THR A 233 -9.97 2.44 -2.56
C THR A 233 -8.68 3.06 -3.08
N ASP A 234 -8.62 3.41 -4.34
CA ASP A 234 -7.65 4.41 -4.83
C ASP A 234 -8.12 5.84 -4.46
N LEU A 235 -7.44 6.87 -4.99
CA LEU A 235 -7.83 8.27 -4.84
C LEU A 235 -8.99 8.69 -5.76
N SER A 236 -9.29 7.90 -6.79
CA SER A 236 -10.35 8.09 -7.78
C SER A 236 -11.71 7.51 -7.32
N GLY A 237 -11.70 6.70 -6.26
CA GLY A 237 -12.86 6.02 -5.68
C GLY A 237 -13.07 4.57 -6.15
N ASN A 238 -12.15 3.97 -6.92
CA ASN A 238 -12.26 2.57 -7.32
C ASN A 238 -11.89 1.65 -6.16
N PRO A 239 -12.77 0.70 -5.79
CA PRO A 239 -12.54 -0.16 -4.63
C PRO A 239 -11.57 -1.31 -4.93
N PHE A 240 -10.64 -1.56 -4.00
CA PHE A 240 -9.85 -2.80 -4.00
C PHE A 240 -10.78 -4.01 -3.95
N ALA A 241 -10.51 -5.04 -4.76
CA ALA A 241 -11.33 -6.26 -4.83
C ALA A 241 -11.44 -7.01 -3.49
N GLY A 242 -10.59 -6.70 -2.50
CA GLY A 242 -10.60 -7.33 -1.19
C GLY A 242 -9.88 -8.68 -1.15
N ILE A 243 -9.78 -9.23 0.05
CA ILE A 243 -9.33 -10.60 0.31
C ILE A 243 -10.41 -11.28 1.14
N SER A 244 -11.13 -12.23 0.56
CA SER A 244 -12.27 -12.90 1.23
C SER A 244 -11.99 -14.35 1.64
N ASN A 245 -10.81 -14.87 1.32
CA ASN A 245 -10.42 -16.26 1.55
C ASN A 245 -9.20 -16.35 2.47
N ASP A 246 -8.94 -17.54 3.00
CA ASP A 246 -7.86 -17.80 3.96
C ASP A 246 -6.50 -18.12 3.29
N THR A 247 -6.40 -18.02 1.96
CA THR A 247 -5.25 -18.50 1.18
C THR A 247 -4.48 -17.43 0.42
N THR A 248 -5.06 -16.24 0.18
CA THR A 248 -4.40 -15.15 -0.56
C THR A 248 -3.31 -14.47 0.25
N TRP A 249 -3.53 -14.30 1.56
CA TRP A 249 -2.52 -13.76 2.47
C TRP A 249 -2.56 -14.52 3.78
N ASN A 250 -1.65 -15.48 3.91
CA ASN A 250 -1.48 -16.28 5.12
C ASN A 250 -0.01 -16.36 5.53
N PHE A 251 0.24 -16.61 6.81
CA PHE A 251 1.59 -16.76 7.37
C PHE A 251 1.55 -17.52 8.70
N ILE A 252 2.72 -17.96 9.16
CA ILE A 252 2.90 -18.64 10.44
C ILE A 252 3.73 -17.77 11.37
N THR A 253 3.18 -17.48 12.55
CA THR A 253 3.90 -16.75 13.59
C THR A 253 5.04 -17.57 14.17
N ALA A 254 6.05 -16.89 14.72
CA ALA A 254 7.14 -17.53 15.43
C ALA A 254 6.64 -18.20 16.72
N ASP A 255 7.36 -19.21 17.18
CA ASP A 255 7.14 -19.78 18.51
C ASP A 255 7.54 -18.78 19.62
N GLU A 256 6.86 -18.82 20.76
CA GLU A 256 7.25 -18.04 21.93
C GLU A 256 8.47 -18.73 22.59
N PRO A 257 9.58 -18.01 22.87
CA PRO A 257 10.71 -18.63 23.53
C PRO A 257 10.29 -19.18 24.90
N LEU A 258 10.67 -20.43 25.19
CA LEU A 258 10.56 -21.01 26.52
C LEU A 258 11.18 -20.07 27.55
N ARG A 259 10.37 -19.57 28.47
CA ARG A 259 10.83 -18.67 29.53
C ARG A 259 11.38 -19.47 30.70
N ILE A 260 12.70 -19.49 30.84
CA ILE A 260 13.39 -20.23 31.89
C ILE A 260 13.73 -19.28 33.02
N MET A 261 12.98 -19.39 34.12
CA MET A 261 13.26 -18.66 35.35
C MET A 261 14.44 -19.28 36.10
N CYS A 262 15.29 -18.45 36.68
CA CYS A 262 16.23 -18.91 37.70
C CYS A 262 15.47 -19.23 39.00
N LEU A 263 15.17 -20.50 39.23
CA LEU A 263 14.66 -20.98 40.52
C LEU A 263 15.83 -21.18 41.49
N GLY A 264 16.41 -20.08 41.98
CA GLY A 264 17.43 -20.09 43.04
C GLY A 264 18.86 -20.43 42.58
N ASP A 265 19.77 -20.33 43.54
CA ASP A 265 21.19 -20.62 43.36
C ASP A 265 21.45 -22.13 43.37
N SER A 266 22.18 -22.62 42.39
CA SER A 266 22.82 -23.94 42.50
C SER A 266 24.03 -23.81 43.42
N ILE A 267 23.83 -23.91 44.72
CA ILE A 267 24.93 -24.19 45.66
C ILE A 267 25.44 -25.59 45.30
N THR A 268 26.53 -25.63 44.54
CA THR A 268 27.27 -26.88 44.38
C THR A 268 28.10 -27.05 45.65
N VAL A 269 27.51 -27.61 46.71
CA VAL A 269 28.33 -28.14 47.82
C VAL A 269 29.01 -29.39 47.29
N GLY A 270 30.21 -29.26 46.78
CA GLY A 270 30.99 -30.42 46.37
C GLY A 270 32.07 -30.14 45.36
N TYR A 271 33.08 -29.35 45.75
CA TYR A 271 34.45 -29.52 45.26
C TYR A 271 35.42 -29.05 46.35
N THR A 272 35.47 -29.79 47.46
CA THR A 272 36.51 -29.66 48.50
C THR A 272 37.69 -30.63 48.29
N ASP A 273 37.77 -31.30 47.15
CA ASP A 273 38.80 -32.30 46.85
C ASP A 273 39.93 -31.81 45.92
N ASN A 274 39.90 -30.55 45.46
CA ASN A 274 41.04 -29.95 44.74
C ASN A 274 41.66 -28.77 45.50
N PRO A 275 42.78 -28.98 46.24
CA PRO A 275 43.46 -27.94 47.02
C PRO A 275 44.09 -26.81 46.17
N GLY A 276 44.05 -26.88 44.84
CA GLY A 276 44.60 -25.86 43.94
C GLY A 276 43.69 -24.66 43.64
N TRP A 277 42.43 -24.66 44.10
CA TRP A 277 41.41 -23.72 43.61
C TRP A 277 41.03 -22.60 44.61
N THR A 278 41.93 -22.25 45.53
CA THR A 278 41.69 -21.28 46.61
C THR A 278 41.44 -19.83 46.17
N ASN A 279 41.57 -19.51 44.88
CA ASN A 279 41.45 -18.14 44.36
C ASN A 279 40.57 -18.00 43.11
N HIS A 280 39.67 -18.95 42.83
CA HIS A 280 38.73 -18.81 41.72
C HIS A 280 37.44 -18.12 42.17
N PRO A 281 37.13 -16.89 41.70
CA PRO A 281 35.83 -16.28 41.95
C PRO A 281 34.76 -17.09 41.21
N PHE A 282 33.96 -17.85 41.95
CA PHE A 282 32.77 -18.51 41.42
C PHE A 282 31.71 -17.43 41.15
N LYS A 283 31.26 -17.38 39.90
CA LYS A 283 30.20 -16.48 39.45
C LYS A 283 28.93 -17.29 39.22
N PHE A 284 27.87 -16.92 39.93
CA PHE A 284 26.54 -17.48 39.73
C PHE A 284 25.99 -16.98 38.39
N GLY A 285 25.49 -17.91 37.59
CA GLY A 285 24.89 -17.65 36.29
C GLY A 285 24.13 -18.90 35.84
N TYR A 286 23.20 -18.73 34.91
CA TYR A 286 22.44 -19.83 34.31
C TYR A 286 23.38 -21.00 33.95
N ARG A 287 22.98 -22.24 34.27
CA ARG A 287 23.83 -23.41 34.02
C ARG A 287 24.24 -23.42 32.54
N SER A 288 25.52 -23.19 32.24
CA SER A 288 26.04 -23.19 30.86
C SER A 288 25.67 -24.49 30.12
N GLY A 289 25.67 -25.63 30.81
CA GLY A 289 25.23 -26.91 30.25
C GLY A 289 23.73 -27.02 29.98
N LEU A 290 22.86 -26.23 30.62
CA LEU A 290 21.45 -26.13 30.23
C LEU A 290 21.33 -25.28 28.96
N TYR A 291 21.97 -24.11 28.91
CA TYR A 291 22.06 -23.29 27.70
C TYR A 291 22.55 -24.13 26.51
N THR A 292 23.72 -24.78 26.62
CA THR A 292 24.29 -25.62 25.56
C THR A 292 23.36 -26.77 25.16
N ARG A 293 22.67 -27.43 26.09
CA ARG A 293 21.74 -28.52 25.74
C ARG A 293 20.52 -28.00 25.00
N LEU A 294 19.95 -26.88 25.43
CA LEU A 294 18.79 -26.28 24.79
C LEU A 294 19.16 -25.73 23.41
N THR A 295 20.31 -25.05 23.28
CA THR A 295 20.85 -24.60 21.99
C THR A 295 21.15 -25.78 21.05
N ASN A 296 21.80 -26.84 21.54
CA ASN A 296 22.09 -28.03 20.71
C ASN A 296 20.83 -28.80 20.31
N ALA A 297 19.75 -28.68 21.07
CA ALA A 297 18.45 -29.24 20.74
C ALA A 297 17.55 -28.26 19.95
N SER A 298 18.08 -27.11 19.54
CA SER A 298 17.38 -26.07 18.77
C SER A 298 16.11 -25.54 19.43
N TYR A 299 16.04 -25.54 20.77
CA TYR A 299 14.94 -24.89 21.47
C TYR A 299 15.06 -23.36 21.33
N ASN A 300 13.91 -22.70 21.12
CA ASN A 300 13.78 -21.26 21.34
C ASN A 300 13.56 -21.02 22.83
N PHE A 301 14.48 -20.35 23.53
CA PHE A 301 14.37 -20.12 24.97
C PHE A 301 15.00 -18.80 25.41
N LEU A 302 14.43 -18.20 26.44
CA LEU A 302 14.91 -16.99 27.08
C LEU A 302 15.06 -17.23 28.57
N PHE A 303 16.24 -16.93 29.09
CA PHE A 303 16.45 -16.85 30.52
C PHE A 303 15.87 -15.54 31.07
N VAL A 304 14.98 -15.63 32.05
CA VAL A 304 14.28 -14.47 32.62
C VAL A 304 14.41 -14.41 34.16
N GLY A 305 14.41 -13.20 34.70
CA GLY A 305 14.54 -12.93 36.15
C GLY A 305 15.96 -12.52 36.57
N ALA A 306 16.07 -11.65 37.58
CA ALA A 306 17.34 -11.32 38.23
C ALA A 306 17.63 -12.34 39.35
N SER A 307 18.89 -12.77 39.49
CA SER A 307 19.32 -13.41 40.74
C SER A 307 19.17 -12.38 41.87
N THR A 308 18.42 -12.73 42.91
CA THR A 308 17.98 -11.79 43.94
C THR A 308 19.03 -11.43 45.00
N GLU A 309 20.29 -11.90 44.88
CA GLU A 309 21.28 -11.78 45.96
C GLU A 309 22.55 -11.02 45.53
N PRO A 310 23.01 -10.00 46.29
CA PRO A 310 24.30 -9.36 46.08
C PRO A 310 25.44 -10.30 46.45
N TRP A 311 26.36 -10.49 45.51
CA TRP A 311 27.59 -11.28 45.64
C TRP A 311 28.43 -10.81 46.83
N THR A 312 28.44 -11.58 47.94
CA THR A 312 29.33 -11.33 49.10
C THR A 312 30.21 -12.52 49.47
N GLY A 313 30.17 -13.62 48.70
CA GLY A 313 31.19 -14.68 48.73
C GLY A 313 31.25 -15.54 50.01
N ILE A 314 30.31 -15.41 50.95
CA ILE A 314 30.32 -16.14 52.24
C ILE A 314 28.95 -16.75 52.60
N SER A 315 27.88 -16.43 51.90
CA SER A 315 26.52 -16.91 52.19
C SER A 315 26.17 -18.22 51.43
N GLY A 316 25.70 -19.23 52.17
CA GLY A 316 25.07 -20.44 51.60
C GLY A 316 25.57 -21.78 52.16
N ASP A 317 26.67 -21.81 52.91
CA ASP A 317 27.19 -23.06 53.48
C ASP A 317 26.79 -23.24 54.97
N PRO A 318 25.84 -24.14 55.28
CA PRO A 318 25.44 -24.43 56.67
C PRO A 318 26.53 -25.17 57.48
N THR A 319 27.60 -25.68 56.84
CA THR A 319 28.73 -26.35 57.50
C THR A 319 29.90 -25.41 57.83
N HIS A 320 29.89 -24.17 57.32
CA HIS A 320 30.95 -23.18 57.53
C HIS A 320 30.45 -21.83 58.12
N GLY A 321 29.30 -21.82 58.79
CA GLY A 321 28.83 -20.65 59.55
C GLY A 321 27.99 -19.64 58.77
N GLY A 322 27.53 -19.98 57.55
CA GLY A 322 26.51 -19.20 56.86
C GLY A 322 25.14 -19.39 57.51
N THR A 323 24.46 -18.31 57.91
CA THR A 323 23.12 -18.35 58.54
C THR A 323 21.97 -18.33 57.54
N TYR A 324 22.25 -18.35 56.24
CA TYR A 324 21.24 -18.21 55.21
C TYR A 324 20.88 -19.56 54.59
N THR A 325 19.69 -20.04 54.92
CA THR A 325 18.99 -21.10 54.20
C THR A 325 18.10 -20.41 53.18
N PRO A 326 18.27 -20.63 51.86
CA PRO A 326 17.35 -20.09 50.87
C PRO A 326 15.92 -20.58 51.17
N ALA A 327 14.91 -19.77 50.85
CA ALA A 327 13.51 -20.16 51.00
C ALA A 327 13.13 -21.40 50.16
N PHE A 328 13.92 -21.71 49.13
CA PHE A 328 13.82 -22.91 48.30
C PHE A 328 15.20 -23.53 48.07
N ASP A 329 15.40 -24.75 48.56
CA ASP A 329 16.62 -25.53 48.35
C ASP A 329 16.38 -26.60 47.29
N LEU A 330 17.08 -26.51 46.15
CA LEU A 330 16.93 -27.45 45.05
C LEU A 330 17.37 -28.89 45.42
N ARG A 331 18.12 -29.07 46.52
CA ARG A 331 18.48 -30.39 47.05
C ARG A 331 17.25 -31.15 47.57
N ASP A 332 16.27 -30.44 48.12
CA ASP A 332 15.01 -31.03 48.61
C ASP A 332 14.17 -31.63 47.46
N PHE A 333 14.48 -31.25 46.22
CA PHE A 333 13.85 -31.76 45.01
C PHE A 333 14.74 -32.75 44.22
N GLY A 334 15.83 -33.24 44.81
CA GLY A 334 16.71 -34.25 44.18
C GLY A 334 17.55 -33.74 43.00
N GLN A 335 17.78 -32.42 42.91
CA GLN A 335 18.59 -31.78 41.86
C GLN A 335 20.07 -31.60 42.24
N ASP A 336 20.54 -32.30 43.28
CA ASP A 336 21.87 -32.23 43.87
C ASP A 336 22.98 -32.94 43.04
N ASN A 337 22.60 -33.77 42.07
CA ASN A 337 23.53 -34.62 41.30
C ASN A 337 23.94 -34.08 39.92
N HIS A 338 23.55 -32.86 39.56
CA HIS A 338 23.87 -32.27 38.24
C HIS A 338 25.30 -31.70 38.21
N ARG A 339 26.29 -32.54 37.85
CA ARG A 339 27.72 -32.16 37.70
C ARG A 339 27.95 -31.25 36.49
N GLY A 340 28.34 -30.00 36.72
CA GLY A 340 28.84 -29.11 35.67
C GLY A 340 30.36 -29.20 35.54
N TYR A 341 30.86 -29.94 34.54
CA TYR A 341 32.27 -29.89 34.14
C TYR A 341 32.43 -28.88 32.99
N GLY A 342 33.32 -27.90 33.13
CA GLY A 342 33.76 -27.00 32.05
C GLY A 342 32.82 -25.84 31.74
N GLY A 343 33.04 -24.68 32.36
CA GLY A 343 32.31 -23.45 32.05
C GLY A 343 33.15 -22.50 31.20
N ALA A 344 32.61 -22.05 30.05
CA ALA A 344 32.96 -20.78 29.46
C ALA A 344 32.08 -19.70 30.13
N GLY A 345 32.70 -18.74 30.82
CA GLY A 345 31.96 -17.62 31.43
C GLY A 345 31.43 -16.68 30.35
N ILE A 346 30.18 -16.22 30.50
CA ILE A 346 29.69 -15.05 29.76
C ILE A 346 30.24 -13.82 30.50
N TRP A 347 31.10 -13.05 29.83
CA TRP A 347 31.76 -11.89 30.41
C TRP A 347 30.99 -10.62 30.05
N GLY A 348 30.11 -10.16 30.94
CA GLY A 348 29.44 -8.86 30.80
C GLY A 348 28.17 -8.75 31.64
N ASN A 349 27.86 -7.54 32.10
CA ASN A 349 26.52 -7.19 32.59
C ASN A 349 25.54 -7.47 31.45
N VAL A 350 24.64 -8.44 31.62
CA VAL A 350 23.57 -8.70 30.64
C VAL A 350 22.45 -7.68 30.88
N ASN A 351 22.77 -6.40 30.68
CA ASN A 351 21.85 -5.25 30.74
C ASN A 351 21.59 -4.69 29.33
N GLY A 352 21.54 -5.55 28.32
CA GLY A 352 21.26 -5.12 26.96
C GLY A 352 20.84 -6.27 26.08
N TRP A 353 19.52 -6.40 25.92
CA TRP A 353 18.75 -6.84 24.76
C TRP A 353 19.25 -8.04 23.93
N ILE A 354 18.33 -8.98 23.64
CA ILE A 354 17.53 -8.96 22.40
C ILE A 354 16.09 -9.31 22.79
#